data_AF-A0A4T0BM49-F1
#
_entry.id   AF-A0A4T0BM49-F1
#
_cell.length_a   1.000
_cell.length_b   1.000
_cell.length_c   1.000
_cell.angle_alpha   90.00
_cell.angle_beta   90.00
_cell.angle_gamma   90.00
#
_symmetry.space_group_name_H-M   'P 1'
#
loop_
_entity.id
_entity.type
_entity.pdbx_description
1 polymer ?
#
loop_
_entity_poly.entity_id
_entity_poly.type
_entity_poly.pdbx_seq_one_letter_code
_entity_poly.pdbx_strand_id
1 'polypeptide(L)'
;MPPKDKYTDPELRDEVKEEIHQGDKGGAPGQWSARKAQMMASEYKKRGGGYTTDKKDQDESQEHLSKWGEEEWQTKDGSANAKNEDGTQQRYLPKKAWENMSEQEKKETDDKKQAESKEGKQHVENTDKAKESRKQANEEEDESYAKKKAEEKKEDGEEEEAQAGDKRTRSSKSASPSKKQKQNDGAAKDTSSPSKSKSDAKKDDSKDTKSPSKDQQSTSDSKSKDPPGKPASTDRLPEKDQEVYWKTLGNWTKGTVVEVAYSEKEVDGKKVKASEEDPRIVLKSDSSGKIAVHKPDAVYFE
;
A
#
# COMPACT_ATOMS: atom_id res chain seq x y z
N MET A 1 -0.54 -10.35 8.49
CA MET A 1 -0.16 -9.11 7.77
C MET A 1 1.35 -9.15 7.57
N PRO A 2 1.88 -8.64 6.45
CA PRO A 2 3.33 -8.60 6.25
C PRO A 2 4.03 -7.81 7.38
N PRO A 3 5.30 -8.14 7.68
CA PRO A 3 6.10 -7.43 8.69
C PRO A 3 6.15 -5.93 8.42
N LYS A 4 6.20 -5.13 9.49
CA LYS A 4 6.24 -3.66 9.40
C LYS A 4 7.45 -3.16 8.60
N ASP A 5 8.56 -3.90 8.64
CA ASP A 5 9.82 -3.55 7.97
C ASP A 5 9.74 -3.61 6.43
N LYS A 6 8.68 -4.21 5.88
CA LYS A 6 8.43 -4.27 4.43
C LYS A 6 7.83 -2.99 3.84
N TYR A 7 7.59 -1.97 4.67
CA TYR A 7 6.91 -0.73 4.32
C TYR A 7 7.82 0.47 4.50
N THR A 8 7.75 1.44 3.58
CA THR A 8 8.59 2.64 3.64
C THR A 8 8.23 3.55 4.81
N ASP A 9 6.96 3.53 5.20
CA ASP A 9 6.43 4.25 6.36
C ASP A 9 5.44 3.34 7.10
N PRO A 10 5.89 2.61 8.13
CA PRO A 10 5.02 1.72 8.89
C PRO A 10 3.98 2.44 9.77
N GLU A 11 4.28 3.66 10.23
CA GLU A 11 3.37 4.45 11.07
C GLU A 11 2.19 4.98 10.26
N LEU A 12 2.47 5.55 9.08
CA LEU A 12 1.44 5.96 8.12
C LEU A 12 0.52 4.80 7.76
N ARG A 13 1.08 3.59 7.63
CA ARG A 13 0.28 2.40 7.33
C ARG A 13 -0.68 2.06 8.47
N ASP A 14 -0.22 2.13 9.70
CA ASP A 14 -1.05 1.84 10.88
C ASP A 14 -2.14 2.92 11.02
N GLU A 15 -1.84 4.20 10.78
CA GLU A 15 -2.84 5.28 10.75
C GLU A 15 -3.92 5.01 9.67
N VAL A 16 -3.51 4.76 8.42
CA VAL A 16 -4.45 4.48 7.32
C VAL A 16 -5.29 3.23 7.61
N LYS A 17 -4.68 2.22 8.23
CA LYS A 17 -5.38 0.99 8.62
C LYS A 17 -6.46 1.28 9.65
N GLU A 18 -6.15 1.98 10.75
CA GLU A 18 -7.13 2.30 11.79
C GLU A 18 -8.27 3.15 11.24
N GLU A 19 -7.93 4.15 10.43
CA GLU A 19 -8.90 5.05 9.80
C GLU A 19 -9.91 4.28 8.91
N ILE A 20 -9.42 3.33 8.09
CA ILE A 20 -10.28 2.51 7.22
C ILE A 20 -11.01 1.42 8.02
N HIS A 21 -10.38 0.91 9.07
CA HIS A 21 -11.00 -0.07 9.97
C HIS A 21 -12.23 0.52 10.64
N GLN A 22 -12.14 1.77 11.12
CA GLN A 22 -13.26 2.50 11.73
C GLN A 22 -14.26 3.07 10.71
N GLY A 23 -13.88 3.22 9.45
CA GLY A 23 -14.79 3.65 8.40
C GLY A 23 -15.96 2.67 8.15
N ASP A 24 -17.08 3.21 7.70
CA ASP A 24 -18.27 2.46 7.26
C ASP A 24 -18.18 2.04 5.77
N LYS A 25 -17.13 2.46 5.07
CA LYS A 25 -16.88 2.09 3.68
C LYS A 25 -16.23 0.71 3.61
N GLY A 26 -16.74 -0.13 2.72
CA GLY A 26 -16.22 -1.49 2.51
C GLY A 26 -16.61 -2.47 3.61
N GLY A 27 -17.53 -2.15 4.50
CA GLY A 27 -18.00 -3.02 5.58
C GLY A 27 -18.28 -2.24 6.85
N ALA A 28 -18.82 -2.91 7.88
CA ALA A 28 -19.15 -2.25 9.13
C ALA A 28 -17.90 -1.62 9.81
N PRO A 29 -18.06 -0.48 10.52
CA PRO A 29 -17.02 0.08 11.39
C PRO A 29 -16.46 -0.97 12.35
N GLY A 30 -15.15 -1.01 12.52
CA GLY A 30 -14.46 -1.99 13.36
C GLY A 30 -14.36 -3.40 12.77
N GLN A 31 -14.78 -3.63 11.52
CA GLN A 31 -14.57 -4.89 10.80
C GLN A 31 -13.53 -4.74 9.68
N TRP A 32 -12.76 -5.80 9.42
CA TRP A 32 -11.80 -5.86 8.33
C TRP A 32 -12.35 -6.71 7.18
N SER A 33 -12.40 -6.15 5.97
CA SER A 33 -12.92 -6.83 4.77
C SER A 33 -11.93 -6.74 3.62
N ALA A 34 -12.14 -7.55 2.58
CA ALA A 34 -11.35 -7.47 1.35
C ALA A 34 -11.40 -6.07 0.71
N ARG A 35 -12.57 -5.43 0.71
CA ARG A 35 -12.73 -4.07 0.17
C ARG A 35 -11.98 -3.02 0.99
N LYS A 36 -11.96 -3.16 2.32
CA LYS A 36 -11.16 -2.30 3.21
C LYS A 36 -9.67 -2.51 3.00
N ALA A 37 -9.21 -3.75 2.80
CA ALA A 37 -7.81 -4.03 2.46
C ALA A 37 -7.38 -3.35 1.14
N GLN A 38 -8.22 -3.40 0.11
CA GLN A 38 -7.99 -2.67 -1.16
C GLN A 38 -7.89 -1.16 -0.95
N MET A 39 -8.81 -0.58 -0.16
CA MET A 39 -8.78 0.85 0.15
C MET A 39 -7.55 1.25 0.94
N MET A 40 -7.13 0.43 1.91
CA MET A 40 -5.92 0.69 2.71
C MET A 40 -4.68 0.72 1.84
N ALA A 41 -4.52 -0.27 0.95
CA ALA A 41 -3.40 -0.28 0.02
C ALA A 41 -3.40 0.98 -0.89
N SER A 42 -4.58 1.39 -1.37
CA SER A 42 -4.71 2.58 -2.22
C SER A 42 -4.40 3.88 -1.45
N GLU A 43 -4.98 4.08 -0.27
CA GLU A 43 -4.77 5.27 0.55
C GLU A 43 -3.33 5.37 1.08
N TYR A 44 -2.75 4.24 1.48
CA TYR A 44 -1.35 4.18 1.87
C TYR A 44 -0.44 4.65 0.73
N LYS A 45 -0.66 4.15 -0.48
CA LYS A 45 0.06 4.59 -1.69
C LYS A 45 -0.16 6.07 -2.00
N LYS A 46 -1.40 6.56 -1.90
CA LYS A 46 -1.72 7.98 -2.14
C LYS A 46 -1.04 8.92 -1.15
N ARG A 47 -0.85 8.50 0.10
CA ARG A 47 -0.16 9.27 1.14
C ARG A 47 1.36 9.17 1.07
N GLY A 48 1.91 8.57 0.00
CA GLY A 48 3.36 8.44 -0.20
C GLY A 48 3.97 7.19 0.42
N GLY A 49 3.14 6.30 0.99
CA GLY A 49 3.57 5.00 1.47
C GLY A 49 3.91 4.04 0.32
N GLY A 50 4.93 3.22 0.54
CA GLY A 50 5.43 2.25 -0.43
C GLY A 50 5.97 1.01 0.26
N TYR A 51 6.63 0.16 -0.52
CA TYR A 51 7.29 -1.04 -0.02
C TYR A 51 8.81 -0.83 -0.07
N THR A 52 9.52 -1.34 0.94
CA THR A 52 10.99 -1.28 1.02
C THR A 52 11.66 -2.41 0.25
N THR A 53 10.91 -3.44 -0.09
CA THR A 53 11.40 -4.59 -0.86
C THR A 53 11.56 -4.18 -2.33
N ASP A 54 12.81 -4.11 -2.78
CA ASP A 54 13.13 -4.01 -4.20
C ASP A 54 12.65 -5.26 -4.95
N LYS A 55 12.42 -5.14 -6.26
CA LYS A 55 11.99 -6.28 -7.10
C LYS A 55 12.97 -7.47 -7.01
N LYS A 56 14.25 -7.21 -6.78
CA LYS A 56 15.31 -8.21 -6.62
C LYS A 56 15.25 -8.99 -5.29
N ASP A 57 14.60 -8.41 -4.28
CA ASP A 57 14.48 -8.95 -2.91
C ASP A 57 13.07 -9.53 -2.64
N GLN A 58 12.27 -9.74 -3.69
CA GLN A 58 10.99 -10.42 -3.59
C GLN A 58 11.17 -11.84 -3.04
N ASP A 59 10.33 -12.22 -2.07
CA ASP A 59 10.28 -13.61 -1.61
C ASP A 59 9.61 -14.52 -2.65
N GLU A 60 9.83 -15.83 -2.56
CA GLU A 60 9.37 -16.82 -3.54
C GLU A 60 7.87 -16.71 -3.84
N SER A 61 7.05 -16.34 -2.84
CA SER A 61 5.60 -16.17 -3.03
C SER A 61 5.25 -14.92 -3.85
N GLN A 62 6.02 -13.83 -3.69
CA GLN A 62 5.85 -12.59 -4.47
C GLN A 62 6.35 -12.77 -5.91
N GLU A 63 7.44 -13.52 -6.09
CA GLU A 63 7.94 -13.90 -7.41
C GLU A 63 6.90 -14.76 -8.13
N HIS A 64 6.35 -15.78 -7.48
CA HIS A 64 5.29 -16.63 -8.04
C HIS A 64 4.04 -15.82 -8.40
N LEU A 65 3.63 -14.85 -7.58
CA LEU A 65 2.49 -13.97 -7.91
C LEU A 65 2.77 -13.08 -9.13
N SER A 66 4.00 -12.59 -9.26
CA SER A 66 4.41 -11.77 -10.42
C SER A 66 4.37 -12.61 -11.69
N LYS A 67 4.98 -13.81 -11.67
CA LYS A 67 4.93 -14.78 -12.76
C LYS A 67 3.49 -15.13 -13.14
N TRP A 68 2.67 -15.49 -12.14
CA TRP A 68 1.26 -15.85 -12.35
C TRP A 68 0.45 -14.71 -13.00
N GLY A 69 0.77 -13.44 -12.67
CA GLY A 69 0.15 -12.28 -13.28
C GLY A 69 0.65 -11.94 -14.69
N GLU A 70 1.86 -12.39 -15.04
CA GLU A 70 2.45 -12.26 -16.38
C GLU A 70 1.98 -13.38 -17.34
N GLU A 71 1.46 -14.49 -16.80
CA GLU A 71 0.90 -15.59 -17.61
C GLU A 71 -0.28 -15.12 -18.48
N GLU A 72 -0.30 -15.53 -19.75
CA GLU A 72 -1.43 -15.30 -20.66
C GLU A 72 -2.55 -16.31 -20.36
N TRP A 73 -3.44 -15.98 -19.43
CA TRP A 73 -4.60 -16.80 -19.12
C TRP A 73 -5.70 -16.67 -20.17
N GLN A 74 -6.19 -17.79 -20.69
CA GLN A 74 -7.20 -17.80 -21.76
C GLN A 74 -8.03 -19.09 -21.78
N THR A 75 -9.14 -19.02 -22.52
CA THR A 75 -9.94 -20.18 -22.93
C THR A 75 -9.28 -20.95 -24.08
N LYS A 76 -9.83 -22.11 -24.44
CA LYS A 76 -9.35 -22.92 -25.57
C LYS A 76 -9.21 -22.10 -26.86
N ASP A 77 -10.15 -21.19 -27.12
CA ASP A 77 -10.21 -20.38 -28.35
C ASP A 77 -9.41 -19.07 -28.26
N GLY A 78 -8.68 -18.84 -27.16
CA GLY A 78 -7.88 -17.64 -26.94
C GLY A 78 -8.64 -16.44 -26.36
N SER A 79 -9.90 -16.62 -25.94
CA SER A 79 -10.66 -15.56 -25.27
C SER A 79 -10.23 -15.41 -23.81
N ALA A 80 -10.10 -14.16 -23.35
CA ALA A 80 -9.86 -13.81 -21.94
C ALA A 80 -11.11 -13.94 -21.05
N ASN A 81 -12.30 -14.09 -21.65
CA ASN A 81 -13.54 -14.31 -20.92
C ASN A 81 -13.93 -15.79 -21.01
N ALA A 82 -13.99 -16.47 -19.86
CA ALA A 82 -14.38 -17.87 -19.73
C ALA A 82 -15.87 -18.06 -19.42
N LYS A 83 -16.66 -17.00 -19.26
CA LYS A 83 -18.09 -17.09 -19.01
C LYS A 83 -18.86 -16.84 -20.31
N ASN A 84 -19.64 -17.84 -20.72
CA ASN A 84 -20.50 -17.75 -21.88
C ASN A 84 -21.80 -16.98 -21.56
N GLU A 85 -22.48 -16.52 -22.60
CA GLU A 85 -23.75 -15.78 -22.48
C GLU A 85 -24.88 -16.63 -21.89
N ASP A 86 -24.86 -17.95 -22.13
CA ASP A 86 -25.80 -18.92 -21.57
C ASP A 86 -25.51 -19.26 -20.08
N GLY A 87 -24.47 -18.67 -19.50
CA GLY A 87 -24.10 -18.84 -18.10
C GLY A 87 -23.17 -20.02 -17.82
N THR A 88 -22.89 -20.86 -18.83
CA THR A 88 -21.84 -21.88 -18.73
C THR A 88 -20.46 -21.24 -18.66
N GLN A 89 -19.51 -22.00 -18.11
CA GLN A 89 -18.12 -21.60 -18.03
C GLN A 89 -17.26 -22.53 -18.88
N GLN A 90 -16.34 -21.95 -19.63
CA GLN A 90 -15.25 -22.61 -20.31
C GLN A 90 -14.08 -22.85 -19.36
N ARG A 91 -13.17 -23.74 -19.74
CA ARG A 91 -11.92 -23.98 -19.03
C ARG A 91 -10.99 -22.79 -19.25
N TYR A 92 -10.39 -22.32 -18.15
CA TYR A 92 -9.48 -21.19 -18.16
C TYR A 92 -8.10 -21.67 -17.68
N LEU A 93 -7.12 -21.64 -18.57
CA LEU A 93 -5.76 -22.14 -18.34
C LEU A 93 -4.73 -21.18 -18.97
N PRO A 94 -3.47 -21.20 -18.52
CA PRO A 94 -2.38 -20.51 -19.21
C PRO A 94 -2.26 -20.98 -20.65
N LYS A 95 -1.99 -20.06 -21.58
CA LYS A 95 -1.80 -20.34 -23.01
C LYS A 95 -0.78 -21.44 -23.27
N LYS A 96 0.36 -21.40 -22.58
CA LYS A 96 1.42 -22.41 -22.68
C LYS A 96 0.95 -23.82 -22.28
N ALA A 97 0.06 -23.91 -21.29
CA ALA A 97 -0.56 -25.18 -20.93
C ALA A 97 -1.48 -25.70 -22.04
N TRP A 98 -2.18 -24.82 -22.76
CA TRP A 98 -2.93 -25.21 -23.95
C TRP A 98 -2.00 -25.70 -25.06
N GLU A 99 -0.87 -25.03 -25.32
CA GLU A 99 0.11 -25.44 -26.33
C GLU A 99 0.70 -26.84 -26.08
N ASN A 100 0.83 -27.23 -24.81
CA ASN A 100 1.26 -28.56 -24.37
C ASN A 100 0.15 -29.64 -24.40
N MET A 101 -0.99 -29.36 -25.03
CA MET A 101 -2.11 -30.31 -25.21
C MET A 101 -2.50 -30.44 -26.69
N SER A 102 -2.90 -31.65 -27.08
CA SER A 102 -3.53 -31.89 -28.39
C SER A 102 -4.94 -31.30 -28.45
N GLU A 103 -5.42 -30.94 -29.65
CA GLU A 103 -6.78 -30.39 -29.84
C GLU A 103 -7.90 -31.24 -29.23
N GLN A 104 -7.72 -32.57 -29.22
CA GLN A 104 -8.64 -33.50 -28.59
C GLN A 104 -8.65 -33.35 -27.06
N GLU A 105 -7.48 -33.34 -26.42
CA GLU A 105 -7.34 -33.15 -24.97
C GLU A 105 -7.85 -31.76 -24.56
N LYS A 106 -7.61 -30.74 -25.39
CA LYS A 106 -8.11 -29.40 -25.16
C LYS A 106 -9.63 -29.36 -25.14
N LYS A 107 -10.25 -30.00 -26.14
CA LYS A 107 -11.70 -30.11 -26.27
C LYS A 107 -12.30 -30.87 -25.09
N GLU A 108 -11.70 -32.00 -24.71
CA GLU A 108 -12.20 -32.84 -23.61
C GLU A 108 -12.22 -32.10 -22.27
N THR A 109 -11.15 -31.36 -21.94
CA THR A 109 -11.09 -30.61 -20.68
C THR A 109 -12.05 -29.42 -20.62
N ASP A 110 -12.32 -28.79 -21.78
CA ASP A 110 -13.29 -27.71 -21.93
C ASP A 110 -14.72 -28.23 -21.88
N ASP A 111 -15.04 -29.27 -22.65
CA ASP A 111 -16.35 -29.93 -22.67
C ASP A 111 -16.74 -30.38 -21.26
N LYS A 112 -15.79 -30.95 -20.49
CA LYS A 112 -16.01 -31.32 -19.09
C LYS A 112 -16.38 -30.10 -18.23
N LYS A 113 -15.68 -28.97 -18.40
CA LYS A 113 -15.94 -27.74 -17.64
C LYS A 113 -17.30 -27.14 -18.00
N GLN A 114 -17.65 -27.13 -19.29
CA GLN A 114 -18.94 -26.63 -19.76
C GLN A 114 -20.10 -27.50 -19.27
N ALA A 115 -19.99 -28.83 -19.40
CA ALA A 115 -21.03 -29.77 -18.99
C ALA A 115 -21.32 -29.66 -17.48
N GLU A 116 -20.28 -29.72 -16.65
CA GLU A 116 -20.46 -29.63 -15.20
C GLU A 116 -20.86 -28.22 -14.74
N SER A 117 -20.40 -27.16 -15.42
CA SER A 117 -20.88 -25.80 -15.16
C SER A 117 -22.37 -25.66 -15.48
N LYS A 118 -22.86 -26.34 -16.52
CA LYS A 118 -24.28 -26.38 -16.88
C LYS A 118 -25.11 -27.10 -15.82
N GLU A 119 -24.54 -28.09 -15.14
CA GLU A 119 -25.12 -28.74 -13.96
C GLU A 119 -25.10 -27.86 -12.70
N GLY A 120 -24.57 -26.64 -12.78
CA GLY A 120 -24.49 -25.70 -11.66
C GLY A 120 -23.27 -25.89 -10.76
N LYS A 121 -22.29 -26.72 -11.15
CA LYS A 121 -21.06 -26.90 -10.38
C LYS A 121 -20.14 -25.69 -10.57
N GLN A 122 -19.94 -24.92 -9.50
CA GLN A 122 -19.03 -23.77 -9.50
C GLN A 122 -17.57 -24.20 -9.74
N HIS A 123 -17.14 -25.31 -9.15
CA HIS A 123 -15.79 -25.84 -9.28
C HIS A 123 -15.81 -27.19 -9.99
N VAL A 124 -14.98 -27.31 -11.04
CA VAL A 124 -14.85 -28.52 -11.85
C VAL A 124 -13.36 -28.81 -11.98
N GLU A 125 -12.95 -29.99 -11.53
CA GLU A 125 -11.54 -30.36 -11.55
C GLU A 125 -10.99 -30.40 -12.98
N ASN A 126 -9.70 -30.07 -13.13
CA ASN A 126 -8.99 -30.24 -14.40
C ASN A 126 -8.87 -31.74 -14.72
N THR A 127 -8.89 -32.09 -16.01
CA THR A 127 -8.47 -33.43 -16.46
C THR A 127 -7.01 -33.66 -16.10
N ASP A 128 -6.58 -34.92 -16.00
CA ASP A 128 -5.21 -35.23 -15.61
C ASP A 128 -4.19 -34.64 -16.59
N LYS A 129 -4.49 -34.72 -17.89
CA LYS A 129 -3.69 -34.04 -18.90
C LYS A 129 -3.61 -32.52 -18.69
N ALA A 130 -4.73 -31.86 -18.40
CA ALA A 130 -4.73 -30.42 -18.15
C ALA A 130 -3.98 -30.05 -16.85
N LYS A 131 -3.92 -30.94 -15.85
CA LYS A 131 -3.08 -30.77 -14.66
C LYS A 131 -1.60 -30.91 -15.03
N GLU A 132 -1.23 -31.94 -15.80
CA GLU A 132 0.13 -32.18 -16.27
C GLU A 132 0.64 -31.03 -17.15
N SER A 133 -0.12 -30.63 -18.17
CA SER A 133 0.26 -29.54 -19.07
C SER A 133 0.38 -28.20 -18.33
N ARG A 134 -0.41 -27.97 -17.27
CA ARG A 134 -0.24 -26.79 -16.40
C ARG A 134 1.05 -26.86 -15.58
N LYS A 135 1.38 -28.04 -15.05
CA LYS A 135 2.64 -28.26 -14.30
C LYS A 135 3.84 -28.03 -15.21
N GLN A 136 3.84 -28.58 -16.42
CA GLN A 136 4.89 -28.38 -17.42
C GLN A 136 5.01 -26.91 -17.83
N ALA A 137 3.90 -26.24 -18.10
CA ALA A 137 3.91 -24.81 -18.44
C ALA A 137 4.55 -23.96 -17.32
N ASN A 138 4.25 -24.28 -16.05
CA ASN A 138 4.82 -23.59 -14.91
C ASN A 138 6.33 -23.85 -14.76
N GLU A 139 6.77 -25.10 -14.93
CA GLU A 139 8.20 -25.48 -14.92
C GLU A 139 8.98 -24.76 -16.05
N GLU A 140 8.44 -24.72 -17.26
CA GLU A 140 9.06 -24.03 -18.40
C GLU A 140 9.12 -22.51 -18.21
N GLU A 141 8.11 -21.91 -17.56
CA GLU A 141 8.13 -20.49 -17.19
C GLU A 141 9.10 -20.20 -16.04
N ASP A 142 9.23 -21.11 -15.07
CA ASP A 142 10.23 -20.97 -14.01
C ASP A 142 11.65 -21.02 -14.56
N GLU A 143 11.92 -21.92 -15.51
CA GLU A 143 13.19 -21.98 -16.24
C GLU A 143 13.45 -20.72 -17.06
N SER A 144 12.43 -20.23 -17.80
CA SER A 144 12.55 -19.02 -18.61
C SER A 144 12.84 -17.78 -17.74
N TYR A 145 12.15 -17.65 -16.61
CA TYR A 145 12.32 -16.57 -15.66
C TYR A 145 13.69 -16.63 -14.98
N ALA A 146 14.14 -17.82 -14.56
CA ALA A 146 15.47 -18.01 -13.98
C ALA A 146 16.56 -17.61 -14.97
N LYS A 147 16.41 -17.96 -16.24
CA LYS A 147 17.34 -17.55 -17.31
C LYS A 147 17.35 -16.03 -17.51
N LYS A 148 16.18 -15.40 -17.57
CA LYS A 148 16.05 -13.93 -17.70
C LYS A 148 16.73 -13.21 -16.54
N LYS A 149 16.47 -13.64 -15.30
CA LYS A 149 17.10 -13.07 -14.09
C LYS A 149 18.62 -13.25 -14.09
N ALA A 150 19.13 -14.33 -14.68
CA ALA A 150 20.56 -14.56 -14.84
C ALA A 150 21.21 -13.70 -15.94
N GLU A 151 20.48 -13.38 -17.02
CA GLU A 151 20.93 -12.44 -18.06
C GLU A 151 20.94 -10.99 -17.56
N GLU A 152 19.88 -10.56 -16.86
CA GLU A 152 19.77 -9.21 -16.28
C GLU A 152 20.92 -8.93 -15.27
N LYS A 153 21.32 -9.94 -14.48
CA LYS A 153 22.50 -9.86 -13.60
C LYS A 153 23.85 -9.77 -14.32
N LYS A 154 23.95 -10.26 -15.56
CA LYS A 154 25.19 -10.16 -16.34
C LYS A 154 25.33 -8.78 -16.98
N GLU A 155 24.22 -8.17 -17.37
CA GLU A 155 24.18 -6.82 -17.95
C GLU A 155 24.57 -5.75 -16.91
N ASP A 156 24.05 -5.83 -15.68
CA ASP A 156 24.48 -4.98 -14.53
C ASP A 156 25.97 -5.18 -14.16
N GLY A 157 26.51 -6.40 -14.35
CA GLY A 157 27.92 -6.70 -14.08
C GLY A 157 28.89 -6.16 -15.15
N GLU A 158 28.45 -6.09 -16.42
CA GLU A 158 29.22 -5.47 -17.50
C GLU A 158 29.21 -3.92 -17.39
N GLU A 159 28.13 -3.31 -16.87
CA GLU A 159 28.12 -1.86 -16.59
C GLU A 159 29.05 -1.45 -15.43
N GLU A 160 29.22 -2.29 -14.40
CA GLU A 160 30.18 -2.01 -13.32
C GLU A 160 31.65 -2.17 -13.77
N GLU A 161 31.94 -3.18 -14.61
CA GLU A 161 33.28 -3.37 -15.22
C GLU A 161 33.59 -2.27 -16.26
N ALA A 162 32.60 -1.76 -17.00
CA ALA A 162 32.78 -0.65 -17.93
C ALA A 162 33.10 0.69 -17.22
N GLN A 163 32.56 0.92 -16.02
CA GLN A 163 32.92 2.10 -15.19
C GLN A 163 34.28 1.94 -14.47
N ALA A 164 34.75 0.72 -14.25
CA ALA A 164 36.09 0.45 -13.72
C ALA A 164 37.20 0.48 -14.80
N GLY A 165 36.85 0.26 -16.08
CA GLY A 165 37.76 0.26 -17.22
C GLY A 165 38.21 1.64 -17.70
N ASP A 166 37.43 2.70 -17.48
CA ASP A 166 37.71 4.07 -17.95
C ASP A 166 38.58 4.89 -16.97
N LYS A 167 39.65 4.29 -16.45
CA LYS A 167 40.69 5.06 -15.73
C LYS A 167 42.12 4.62 -15.96
N ARG A 168 42.37 3.88 -17.04
CA ARG A 168 43.73 3.50 -17.44
C ARG A 168 43.89 3.41 -18.95
N THR A 169 43.96 4.55 -19.66
CA THR A 169 44.98 4.73 -20.71
C THR A 169 45.24 6.21 -21.05
N ARG A 170 46.54 6.57 -21.05
CA ARG A 170 47.24 7.58 -21.87
C ARG A 170 47.10 9.08 -21.54
N SER A 171 48.14 9.65 -20.92
CA SER A 171 49.22 10.28 -21.72
C SER A 171 50.48 10.63 -20.89
N SER A 172 51.62 10.28 -21.49
CA SER A 172 53.02 10.70 -21.24
C SER A 172 53.18 12.23 -21.16
N LYS A 173 54.16 12.85 -20.47
CA LYS A 173 55.64 12.73 -20.66
C LYS A 173 56.42 13.58 -19.63
N SER A 174 57.62 13.10 -19.25
CA SER A 174 58.75 13.77 -18.54
C SER A 174 58.61 13.97 -17.02
N ALA A 175 59.58 13.68 -16.13
CA ALA A 175 60.99 13.29 -16.25
C ALA A 175 61.43 12.39 -15.07
N SER A 176 62.41 11.51 -15.35
CA SER A 176 63.18 10.62 -14.44
C SER A 176 63.97 11.36 -13.33
N PRO A 177 64.75 10.66 -12.45
CA PRO A 177 64.57 9.37 -11.78
C PRO A 177 64.91 9.42 -10.26
N SER A 178 64.59 8.38 -9.48
CA SER A 178 65.60 7.53 -8.81
C SER A 178 65.07 6.68 -7.65
N LYS A 179 65.54 5.42 -7.69
CA LYS A 179 65.94 4.56 -6.55
C LYS A 179 64.87 3.87 -5.68
N LYS A 180 64.77 2.57 -6.01
CA LYS A 180 65.20 1.41 -5.19
C LYS A 180 64.31 0.91 -4.05
N GLN A 181 64.00 -0.38 -4.21
CA GLN A 181 64.01 -1.46 -3.22
C GLN A 181 62.87 -1.55 -2.18
N LYS A 182 61.86 -2.33 -2.57
CA LYS A 182 61.39 -3.57 -1.92
C LYS A 182 61.94 -3.90 -0.54
N GLN A 183 61.01 -4.04 0.41
CA GLN A 183 60.82 -5.14 1.40
C GLN A 183 59.68 -4.68 2.33
N ASN A 184 58.90 -5.47 3.06
CA ASN A 184 58.37 -6.83 3.03
C ASN A 184 57.55 -6.91 4.34
N ASP A 185 56.55 -7.78 4.39
CA ASP A 185 55.98 -8.39 5.61
C ASP A 185 55.07 -7.56 6.56
N GLY A 186 54.03 -8.24 7.05
CA GLY A 186 53.70 -8.17 8.48
C GLY A 186 52.32 -7.66 8.90
N ALA A 187 51.37 -8.59 9.01
CA ALA A 187 50.45 -8.82 10.12
C ALA A 187 49.99 -7.68 11.07
N ALA A 188 48.67 -7.69 11.29
CA ALA A 188 47.96 -7.66 12.57
C ALA A 188 47.86 -6.36 13.41
N LYS A 189 46.58 -6.13 13.78
CA LYS A 189 46.04 -5.79 15.11
C LYS A 189 46.15 -4.36 15.68
N ASP A 190 44.97 -3.99 16.17
CA ASP A 190 44.67 -3.38 17.47
C ASP A 190 44.67 -1.85 17.66
N THR A 191 43.54 -1.45 18.26
CA THR A 191 43.37 -0.42 19.28
C THR A 191 43.61 1.05 18.94
N SER A 192 42.58 1.86 19.17
CA SER A 192 42.50 2.84 20.27
C SER A 192 41.78 4.13 19.85
N SER A 193 40.65 4.41 20.52
CA SER A 193 40.19 5.78 20.81
C SER A 193 41.20 6.47 21.77
N PRO A 194 41.04 7.73 22.23
CA PRO A 194 39.96 8.72 22.01
C PRO A 194 40.46 10.18 21.83
N SER A 195 39.57 11.15 21.59
CA SER A 195 39.53 12.40 22.37
C SER A 195 38.35 13.31 22.00
N LYS A 196 37.72 13.83 23.06
CA LYS A 196 36.72 14.89 23.10
C LYS A 196 37.28 16.22 22.60
N SER A 197 36.40 17.08 22.08
CA SER A 197 36.31 18.51 22.47
C SER A 197 34.90 19.04 22.22
N LYS A 198 34.27 19.56 23.28
CA LYS A 198 33.06 20.41 23.27
C LYS A 198 33.47 21.87 22.97
N SER A 199 32.54 22.65 22.42
CA SER A 199 32.42 24.08 22.77
C SER A 199 30.99 24.59 22.51
N ASP A 200 30.39 25.07 23.59
CA ASP A 200 29.17 25.90 23.67
C ASP A 200 29.31 27.25 22.95
N ALA A 201 28.18 27.80 22.46
CA ALA A 201 27.87 29.24 22.53
C ALA A 201 26.37 29.50 22.27
N LYS A 202 25.83 30.52 22.95
CA LYS A 202 24.42 30.91 23.13
C LYS A 202 24.18 32.33 22.59
N LYS A 203 22.90 32.70 22.44
CA LYS A 203 22.28 34.05 22.18
C LYS A 203 22.27 34.52 20.72
N ASP A 204 21.27 35.23 20.21
CA ASP A 204 20.39 36.26 20.83
C ASP A 204 19.04 36.43 20.09
N ASP A 205 18.19 37.27 20.66
CA ASP A 205 16.77 37.58 20.41
C ASP A 205 16.61 38.70 19.35
N SER A 206 15.49 38.77 18.61
CA SER A 206 14.86 40.04 18.20
C SER A 206 13.52 39.85 17.48
N LYS A 207 12.61 40.76 17.80
CA LYS A 207 11.18 40.86 17.48
C LYS A 207 10.93 42.26 16.90
N ASP A 208 10.20 42.39 15.79
CA ASP A 208 9.49 43.63 15.37
C ASP A 208 8.53 43.30 14.19
N THR A 209 7.19 43.34 14.34
CA THR A 209 6.19 44.44 14.15
C THR A 209 5.45 44.45 12.79
N LYS A 210 4.16 44.06 12.86
CA LYS A 210 2.88 44.65 12.36
C LYS A 210 2.65 45.08 10.87
N SER A 211 1.50 44.58 10.38
CA SER A 211 0.65 44.72 9.15
C SER A 211 0.35 46.14 8.62
N PRO A 212 -0.52 46.39 7.59
CA PRO A 212 -1.36 45.49 6.74
C PRO A 212 -1.43 45.83 5.23
N SER A 213 -1.85 44.88 4.38
CA SER A 213 -2.45 45.18 3.06
C SER A 213 -3.64 44.26 2.79
N LYS A 214 -4.71 44.89 2.31
CA LYS A 214 -6.03 44.34 2.00
C LYS A 214 -6.06 44.05 0.51
N ASP A 215 -6.18 42.79 0.12
CA ASP A 215 -6.64 42.41 -1.21
C ASP A 215 -7.55 41.18 -1.09
N GLN A 216 -8.76 41.34 -1.64
CA GLN A 216 -9.75 40.29 -1.77
C GLN A 216 -9.36 39.40 -2.94
N GLN A 217 -9.13 38.11 -2.73
CA GLN A 217 -9.40 37.12 -3.77
C GLN A 217 -9.54 35.70 -3.19
N SER A 218 -10.75 35.16 -3.33
CA SER A 218 -11.08 33.73 -3.47
C SER A 218 -10.06 32.73 -2.93
N THR A 219 -10.26 32.25 -1.69
CA THR A 219 -9.46 31.16 -1.14
C THR A 219 -10.24 29.86 -1.20
N SER A 220 -9.87 29.03 -2.17
CA SER A 220 -9.93 27.57 -2.05
C SER A 220 -9.28 27.16 -0.72
N ASP A 221 -10.08 26.61 0.19
CA ASP A 221 -9.68 26.25 1.56
C ASP A 221 -8.39 25.42 1.60
N SER A 222 -7.35 26.07 2.13
CA SER A 222 -6.09 25.45 2.46
C SER A 222 -6.27 24.50 3.64
N LYS A 223 -5.66 23.33 3.48
CA LYS A 223 -5.69 22.15 4.33
C LYS A 223 -4.93 22.38 5.65
N SER A 224 -5.55 23.06 6.61
CA SER A 224 -5.00 23.21 7.97
C SER A 224 -5.06 21.88 8.73
N LYS A 225 -3.93 21.48 9.34
CA LYS A 225 -3.86 20.30 10.23
C LYS A 225 -4.43 20.59 11.62
N ASP A 226 -4.49 21.86 12.00
CA ASP A 226 -4.96 22.29 13.31
C ASP A 226 -6.48 22.15 13.44
N PRO A 227 -6.99 21.84 14.65
CA PRO A 227 -8.42 21.72 14.88
C PRO A 227 -9.12 23.09 14.75
N PRO A 228 -10.28 23.16 14.08
CA PRO A 228 -11.05 24.40 13.91
C PRO A 228 -11.80 24.82 15.19
N GLY A 229 -11.32 24.42 16.37
CA GLY A 229 -11.95 24.69 17.65
C GLY A 229 -11.34 23.88 18.80
N LYS A 230 -11.96 23.96 19.98
CA LYS A 230 -11.58 23.15 21.14
C LYS A 230 -12.40 21.85 21.16
N PRO A 231 -11.82 20.72 21.61
CA PRO A 231 -12.57 19.48 21.75
C PRO A 231 -13.71 19.66 22.76
N ALA A 232 -14.80 18.93 22.55
CA ALA A 232 -15.84 18.77 23.54
C ALA A 232 -15.33 17.89 24.68
N SER A 233 -15.94 18.03 25.84
CA SER A 233 -15.74 17.17 26.99
C SER A 233 -17.09 16.83 27.61
N THR A 234 -17.10 15.92 28.58
CA THR A 234 -18.29 15.67 29.40
C THR A 234 -18.83 16.93 30.07
N ASP A 235 -17.95 17.89 30.40
CA ASP A 235 -18.30 19.17 31.01
C ASP A 235 -18.57 20.30 29.99
N ARG A 236 -18.20 20.09 28.73
CA ARG A 236 -18.36 21.04 27.61
C ARG A 236 -18.93 20.30 26.41
N LEU A 237 -20.23 20.05 26.44
CA LEU A 237 -20.97 19.43 25.35
C LEU A 237 -21.54 20.51 24.42
N PRO A 238 -21.56 20.26 23.10
CA PRO A 238 -22.17 21.20 22.17
C PRO A 238 -23.70 21.14 22.27
N GLU A 239 -24.33 22.27 21.99
CA GLU A 239 -25.78 22.39 21.98
C GLU A 239 -26.39 21.77 20.71
N LYS A 240 -27.69 21.46 20.77
CA LYS A 240 -28.43 21.05 19.59
C LYS A 240 -28.39 22.15 18.53
N ASP A 241 -28.27 21.76 17.27
CA ASP A 241 -28.14 22.64 16.10
C ASP A 241 -26.85 23.48 16.08
N GLN A 242 -25.88 23.21 16.97
CA GLN A 242 -24.57 23.84 16.96
C GLN A 242 -23.68 23.29 15.82
N GLU A 243 -22.91 24.19 15.22
CA GLU A 243 -21.87 23.83 14.25
C GLU A 243 -20.66 23.20 14.95
N VAL A 244 -20.24 22.04 14.44
CA VAL A 244 -19.14 21.27 14.99
C VAL A 244 -18.30 20.63 13.90
N TYR A 245 -17.12 20.15 14.29
CA TYR A 245 -16.14 19.56 13.42
C TYR A 245 -15.64 18.23 13.99
N TRP A 246 -15.42 17.24 13.13
CA TRP A 246 -14.80 15.97 13.53
C TRP A 246 -13.88 15.45 12.43
N LYS A 247 -12.94 14.58 12.80
CA LYS A 247 -11.93 14.07 11.86
C LYS A 247 -12.51 12.88 11.06
N THR A 248 -12.46 12.97 9.73
CA THR A 248 -12.79 11.87 8.81
C THR A 248 -11.75 11.77 7.70
N LEU A 249 -11.21 10.57 7.49
CA LEU A 249 -10.28 10.28 6.39
C LEU A 249 -9.16 11.34 6.20
N GLY A 250 -8.47 11.70 7.29
CA GLY A 250 -7.39 12.68 7.29
C GLY A 250 -7.82 14.15 7.10
N ASN A 251 -9.12 14.47 7.04
CA ASN A 251 -9.63 15.83 6.89
C ASN A 251 -10.65 16.16 7.98
N TRP A 252 -10.82 17.45 8.25
CA TRP A 252 -11.90 17.96 9.09
C TRP A 252 -13.20 17.93 8.31
N THR A 253 -14.22 17.29 8.87
CA THR A 253 -15.60 17.35 8.38
C THR A 253 -16.37 18.32 9.26
N LYS A 254 -17.06 19.24 8.60
CA LYS A 254 -18.02 20.17 9.19
C LYS A 254 -19.42 19.54 9.22
N GLY A 255 -20.15 19.80 10.30
CA GLY A 255 -21.55 19.41 10.41
C GLY A 255 -22.26 20.06 11.58
N THR A 256 -23.47 19.59 11.81
CA THR A 256 -24.39 20.16 12.81
C THR A 256 -24.79 19.09 13.84
N VAL A 257 -24.89 19.48 15.11
CA VAL A 257 -25.36 18.60 16.19
C VAL A 257 -26.85 18.35 16.05
N VAL A 258 -27.24 17.09 15.95
CA VAL A 258 -28.66 16.68 15.93
C VAL A 258 -29.18 16.51 17.35
N GLU A 259 -28.41 15.83 18.20
CA GLU A 259 -28.72 15.61 19.61
C GLU A 259 -27.51 15.07 20.37
N VAL A 260 -27.56 15.16 21.70
CA VAL A 260 -26.66 14.45 22.61
C VAL A 260 -27.46 13.36 23.32
N ALA A 261 -27.04 12.10 23.15
CA ALA A 261 -27.65 10.94 23.77
C ALA A 261 -26.95 10.63 25.10
N TYR A 262 -27.76 10.47 26.17
CA TYR A 262 -27.32 10.09 27.52
C TYR A 262 -27.77 8.67 27.92
N SER A 263 -28.42 7.96 27.00
CA SER A 263 -28.86 6.58 27.20
C SER A 263 -28.83 5.83 25.86
N GLU A 264 -28.87 4.51 25.94
CA GLU A 264 -28.88 3.65 24.77
C GLU A 264 -30.02 4.01 23.82
N LYS A 265 -29.69 4.32 22.56
CA LYS A 265 -30.65 4.80 21.57
C LYS A 265 -30.33 4.25 20.19
N GLU A 266 -31.37 4.07 19.37
CA GLU A 266 -31.22 3.76 17.96
C GLU A 266 -31.20 5.04 17.13
N VAL A 267 -30.15 5.22 16.34
CA VAL A 267 -29.94 6.37 15.46
C VAL A 267 -29.59 5.83 14.08
N ASP A 268 -30.42 6.15 13.08
CA ASP A 268 -30.22 5.72 11.67
C ASP A 268 -30.05 4.19 11.53
N GLY A 269 -30.88 3.42 12.24
CA GLY A 269 -30.84 1.95 12.26
C GLY A 269 -29.63 1.36 13.00
N LYS A 270 -28.82 2.17 13.69
CA LYS A 270 -27.66 1.74 14.48
C LYS A 270 -27.90 1.97 15.96
N LYS A 271 -27.62 0.94 16.75
CA LYS A 271 -27.70 0.99 18.21
C LYS A 271 -26.48 1.71 18.79
N VAL A 272 -26.71 2.85 19.42
CA VAL A 272 -25.72 3.70 20.10
C VAL A 272 -25.77 3.40 21.59
N LYS A 273 -24.65 2.92 22.15
CA LYS A 273 -24.48 2.76 23.60
C LYS A 273 -24.01 4.06 24.20
N ALA A 274 -24.94 4.85 24.76
CA ALA A 274 -24.63 6.05 25.52
C ALA A 274 -25.07 5.88 26.98
N SER A 275 -24.43 6.62 27.88
CA SER A 275 -24.81 6.74 29.28
C SER A 275 -24.63 8.18 29.76
N GLU A 276 -25.08 8.48 30.97
CA GLU A 276 -24.90 9.80 31.59
C GLU A 276 -23.42 10.15 31.78
N GLU A 277 -22.58 9.13 32.04
CA GLU A 277 -21.12 9.28 32.21
C GLU A 277 -20.34 9.22 30.88
N ASP A 278 -20.88 8.59 29.82
CA ASP A 278 -20.29 8.52 28.46
C ASP A 278 -21.35 8.93 27.41
N PRO A 279 -21.67 10.24 27.33
CA PRO A 279 -22.65 10.72 26.38
C PRO A 279 -22.15 10.57 24.94
N ARG A 280 -23.08 10.35 24.00
CA ARG A 280 -22.77 10.24 22.57
C ARG A 280 -23.39 11.38 21.79
N ILE A 281 -22.59 12.06 20.99
CA ILE A 281 -23.02 13.21 20.20
C ILE A 281 -23.40 12.71 18.80
N VAL A 282 -24.66 12.93 18.43
CA VAL A 282 -25.20 12.60 17.11
C VAL A 282 -25.08 13.82 16.22
N LEU A 283 -24.41 13.66 15.10
CA LEU A 283 -24.02 14.72 14.18
C LEU A 283 -24.58 14.44 12.79
N LYS A 284 -24.87 15.50 12.04
CA LYS A 284 -25.21 15.44 10.63
C LYS A 284 -24.14 16.16 9.83
N SER A 285 -23.53 15.46 8.87
CA SER A 285 -22.56 16.04 7.95
C SER A 285 -23.23 17.02 7.00
N ASP A 286 -22.70 18.24 6.89
CA ASP A 286 -23.24 19.25 5.98
C ASP A 286 -23.00 18.87 4.51
N SER A 287 -21.83 18.26 4.23
CA SER A 287 -21.44 17.89 2.87
C SER A 287 -22.15 16.63 2.35
N SER A 288 -22.46 15.68 3.22
CA SER A 288 -23.02 14.39 2.80
C SER A 288 -24.45 14.12 3.30
N GLY A 289 -24.95 14.92 4.23
CA GLY A 289 -26.25 14.73 4.88
C GLY A 289 -26.32 13.51 5.81
N LYS A 290 -25.25 12.73 5.93
CA LYS A 290 -25.20 11.49 6.70
C LYS A 290 -25.11 11.73 8.20
N ILE A 291 -25.67 10.80 8.96
CA ILE A 291 -25.59 10.80 10.42
C ILE A 291 -24.29 10.11 10.87
N ALA A 292 -23.57 10.76 11.78
CA ALA A 292 -22.39 10.25 12.47
C ALA A 292 -22.62 10.31 13.98
N VAL A 293 -21.97 9.42 14.73
CA VAL A 293 -22.07 9.39 16.20
C VAL A 293 -20.66 9.32 16.78
N HIS A 294 -20.32 10.30 17.60
CA HIS A 294 -18.99 10.45 18.19
C HIS A 294 -19.04 10.60 19.71
N LYS A 295 -17.91 10.32 20.35
CA LYS A 295 -17.66 10.71 21.75
C LYS A 295 -17.34 12.21 21.82
N PRO A 296 -17.48 12.86 22.98
CA PRO A 296 -17.17 14.28 23.13
C PRO A 296 -15.74 14.63 22.70
N ASP A 297 -14.75 13.83 23.08
CA ASP A 297 -13.33 14.05 22.77
C ASP A 297 -12.99 14.09 21.26
N ALA A 298 -13.85 13.53 20.42
CA ALA A 298 -13.69 13.48 18.96
C ALA A 298 -14.43 14.61 18.22
N VAL A 299 -15.16 15.47 18.93
CA VAL A 299 -15.96 16.56 18.36
C VAL A 299 -15.36 17.90 18.80
N TYR A 300 -15.20 18.82 17.86
CA TYR A 300 -14.53 20.11 18.07
C TYR A 300 -15.49 21.24 17.71
N PHE A 301 -15.51 22.28 18.53
CA PHE A 301 -16.34 23.46 18.32
C PHE A 301 -15.75 24.69 19.03
N GLU A 302 -16.17 25.89 18.63
CA GLU A 302 -15.69 27.16 19.21
C GLU A 302 -16.13 27.40 20.66
#